data_AF-A0A165V8P8-F1
#
_entry.id   AF-A0A165V8P8-F1
#
_cell.length_a   1.000
_cell.length_b   1.000
_cell.length_c   1.000
_cell.angle_alpha   90.00
_cell.angle_beta   90.00
_cell.angle_gamma   90.00
#
_symmetry.space_group_name_H-M   'P 1'
#
loop_
_entity.id
_entity.type
_entity.pdbx_description
1 polymer ?
#
loop_
_entity_poly.entity_id
_entity_poly.type
_entity_poly.pdbx_seq_one_letter_code
_entity_poly.pdbx_strand_id
1 'polypeptide(L)'
;MSSPCQDKVSIFWDFENCQPSSGVDACALTENIRRIAHRFGQVTSFKAYIDLALLSRNARPAAFRAQLQASGVLLIDTPHHNKKEVADKVMIVDMMAFALENQPPATVILITGDSDFAYLVSVLRFRLYRVVLITPRTLSTVKTLACVTLDW
;
A
#
# COMPACT_ATOMS: atom_id res chain seq x y z
N MET A 1 -0.22 22.76 25.29
CA MET A 1 0.59 22.84 24.07
C MET A 1 0.25 21.62 23.23
N SER A 2 -0.50 21.78 22.15
CA SER A 2 -0.80 20.71 21.21
C SER A 2 0.49 20.31 20.49
N SER A 3 0.83 19.03 20.53
CA SER A 3 1.89 18.45 19.70
C SER A 3 1.68 18.90 18.24
N PRO A 4 2.74 19.22 17.47
CA PRO A 4 2.55 19.43 16.05
C PRO A 4 1.85 18.18 15.48
N CYS A 5 0.68 18.35 14.87
CA CYS A 5 -0.02 17.25 14.19
C CYS A 5 0.94 16.72 13.13
N GLN A 6 1.54 15.56 13.39
CA GLN A 6 2.40 14.90 12.43
C GLN A 6 1.50 14.41 11.29
N ASP A 7 1.84 14.74 10.04
CA ASP A 7 1.11 14.29 8.85
C ASP A 7 0.79 12.79 8.97
N LYS A 8 -0.48 12.41 8.84
CA LYS A 8 -0.84 10.99 8.93
C LYS A 8 -0.46 10.26 7.65
N VAL A 9 0.08 9.06 7.79
CA VAL A 9 0.54 8.23 6.68
C VAL A 9 -0.17 6.88 6.73
N SER A 10 -0.82 6.51 5.63
CA SER A 10 -1.41 5.18 5.47
C SER A 10 -0.81 4.47 4.26
N ILE A 11 -0.41 3.21 4.47
CA ILE A 11 0.22 2.38 3.44
C ILE A 11 -0.80 1.35 2.93
N PHE A 12 -0.98 1.32 1.62
CA PHE A 12 -1.88 0.42 0.90
C PHE A 12 -1.05 -0.38 -0.08
N TRP A 13 -0.94 -1.69 0.17
CA TRP A 13 -0.10 -2.58 -0.59
C TRP A 13 -0.91 -3.59 -1.36
N ASP A 14 -0.91 -3.45 -2.67
CA ASP A 14 -1.34 -4.46 -3.61
C ASP A 14 -0.28 -5.55 -3.67
N PHE A 15 -0.52 -6.62 -2.90
CA PHE A 15 0.45 -7.68 -2.75
C PHE A 15 0.67 -8.45 -4.04
N GLU A 16 -0.36 -8.61 -4.88
CA GLU A 16 -0.28 -9.41 -6.10
C GLU A 16 0.61 -8.75 -7.16
N ASN A 17 0.46 -7.44 -7.36
CA ASN A 17 1.30 -6.70 -8.30
C ASN A 17 2.72 -6.44 -7.75
N CYS A 18 2.86 -6.32 -6.43
CA CYS A 18 4.15 -6.04 -5.76
C CYS A 18 4.54 -7.17 -4.80
N GLN A 19 4.76 -8.35 -5.36
CA GLN A 19 5.24 -9.50 -4.58
C GLN A 19 6.74 -9.36 -4.28
N PRO A 20 7.20 -9.63 -3.04
CA PRO A 20 8.62 -9.69 -2.72
C PRO A 20 9.27 -10.89 -3.42
N SER A 21 10.55 -10.80 -3.78
CA SER A 21 11.27 -11.97 -4.31
C SER A 21 11.32 -13.12 -3.30
N SER A 22 11.47 -14.36 -3.80
CA SER A 22 11.62 -15.54 -2.94
C SER A 22 12.82 -15.39 -2.02
N GLY A 23 12.64 -15.74 -0.74
CA GLY A 23 13.70 -15.66 0.28
C GLY A 23 13.84 -14.30 0.97
N VAL A 24 13.10 -13.27 0.56
CA VAL A 24 13.05 -12.00 1.29
C VAL A 24 12.37 -12.19 2.65
N ASP A 25 13.02 -11.72 3.71
CA ASP A 25 12.45 -11.70 5.06
C ASP A 25 11.38 -10.60 5.18
N ALA A 26 10.18 -10.99 5.65
CA ALA A 26 9.04 -10.07 5.67
C ALA A 26 9.22 -8.96 6.72
N CYS A 27 9.92 -9.23 7.83
CA CYS A 27 10.18 -8.23 8.86
C CYS A 27 11.12 -7.14 8.35
N ALA A 28 12.22 -7.53 7.70
CA ALA A 28 13.16 -6.60 7.09
C ALA A 28 12.52 -5.75 5.99
N LEU A 29 11.71 -6.36 5.12
CA LEU A 29 10.97 -5.67 4.07
C LEU A 29 10.02 -4.61 4.64
N THR A 30 9.17 -5.01 5.59
CA THR A 30 8.17 -4.11 6.19
C THR A 30 8.82 -2.97 6.95
N GLU A 31 9.96 -3.22 7.61
CA GLU A 31 10.76 -2.19 8.27
C GLU A 31 11.38 -1.20 7.28
N ASN A 32 11.85 -1.66 6.11
CA ASN A 32 12.31 -0.75 5.05
C ASN A 32 11.19 0.15 4.52
N ILE A 33 10.01 -0.42 4.25
CA ILE A 33 8.83 0.34 3.82
C ILE A 33 8.41 1.34 4.90
N ARG A 34 8.40 0.92 6.17
CA ARG A 34 8.05 1.78 7.31
C ARG A 34 9.04 2.93 7.47
N ARG A 35 10.33 2.69 7.31
CA ARG A 35 11.37 3.74 7.35
C ARG A 35 11.16 4.79 6.26
N ILE A 36 10.79 4.36 5.05
CA ILE A 36 10.39 5.27 3.97
C ILE A 36 9.15 6.07 4.40
N ALA A 37 8.13 5.40 4.93
CA ALA A 37 6.88 6.02 5.34
C ALA A 37 7.06 7.09 6.42
N HIS A 38 7.94 6.85 7.39
CA HIS A 38 8.24 7.80 8.46
C HIS A 38 8.86 9.12 7.98
N ARG A 39 9.41 9.17 6.75
CA ARG A 39 9.87 10.42 6.13
C ARG A 39 8.72 11.34 5.76
N PHE A 40 7.49 10.82 5.69
CA PHE A 40 6.29 11.55 5.30
C PHE A 40 5.32 11.80 6.46
N GLY A 41 5.61 11.27 7.66
CA GLY A 41 4.81 11.51 8.86
C GLY A 41 4.60 10.28 9.75
N GLN A 42 3.52 10.31 10.54
CA GLN A 42 3.17 9.22 11.46
C GLN A 42 2.43 8.13 10.71
N VAL A 43 2.98 6.90 10.69
CA VAL A 43 2.30 5.75 10.10
C VAL A 43 1.12 5.35 10.99
N THR A 44 -0.09 5.54 10.48
CA THR A 44 -1.35 5.20 11.17
C THR A 44 -1.90 3.86 10.72
N SER A 45 -1.56 3.38 9.52
CA SER A 45 -1.96 2.06 9.05
C SER A 45 -1.01 1.50 8.00
N PHE A 46 -0.88 0.17 7.98
CA PHE A 46 -0.15 -0.58 6.95
C PHE A 46 -0.98 -1.81 6.57
N LYS A 47 -1.62 -1.75 5.41
CA LYS A 47 -2.51 -2.79 4.90
C LYS A 47 -1.92 -3.46 3.66
N ALA A 48 -1.98 -4.78 3.61
CA ALA A 48 -1.68 -5.56 2.41
C ALA A 48 -2.94 -6.30 1.95
N TYR A 49 -3.37 -6.04 0.72
CA TYR A 49 -4.54 -6.64 0.07
C TYR A 49 -4.09 -7.88 -0.67
N ILE A 50 -4.69 -9.01 -0.31
CA ILE A 50 -4.13 -10.30 -0.64
C ILE A 50 -5.19 -11.38 -0.74
N ASP A 51 -5.11 -12.23 -1.75
CA ASP A 51 -5.87 -13.47 -1.78
C ASP A 51 -5.11 -14.55 -1.00
N LEU A 52 -5.58 -14.86 0.21
CA LEU A 52 -4.92 -15.83 1.07
C LEU A 52 -4.94 -17.25 0.48
N ALA A 53 -5.90 -17.57 -0.39
CA ALA A 53 -5.98 -18.86 -1.07
C ALA A 53 -4.96 -18.96 -2.21
N LEU A 54 -4.69 -17.87 -2.93
CA LEU A 54 -3.60 -17.80 -3.93
C LEU A 54 -2.23 -17.90 -3.26
N LEU A 55 -2.01 -17.18 -2.17
CA LEU A 55 -0.77 -17.25 -1.40
C LEU A 55 -0.43 -18.68 -0.95
N SER A 56 -1.44 -19.40 -0.45
CA SER A 56 -1.28 -20.77 0.06
C SER A 56 -0.91 -21.75 -1.06
N ARG A 57 -1.38 -21.49 -2.29
CA ARG A 57 -1.04 -22.29 -3.48
C ARG A 57 0.35 -22.00 -4.02
N ASN A 58 0.82 -20.77 -3.91
CA ASN A 58 2.14 -20.34 -4.41
C ASN A 58 3.31 -20.72 -3.48
N ALA A 59 3.10 -21.68 -2.56
CA ALA A 59 4.08 -22.18 -1.61
C ALA A 59 4.77 -21.09 -0.75
N ARG A 60 4.14 -19.91 -0.58
CA ARG A 60 4.60 -18.92 0.38
C ARG A 60 4.41 -19.49 1.79
N PRO A 61 5.47 -19.60 2.60
CA PRO A 61 5.35 -20.22 3.92
C PRO A 61 4.33 -19.47 4.78
N ALA A 62 3.56 -20.21 5.59
CA ALA A 62 2.77 -19.61 6.66
C ALA A 62 3.61 -18.68 7.57
N ALA A 63 4.90 -18.98 7.70
CA ALA A 63 5.88 -18.13 8.38
C ALA A 63 5.98 -16.72 7.78
N PHE A 64 5.93 -16.56 6.46
CA PHE A 64 5.99 -15.24 5.81
C PHE A 64 4.78 -14.37 6.18
N ARG A 65 3.57 -14.96 6.21
CA ARG A 65 2.36 -14.28 6.67
C ARG A 65 2.44 -13.90 8.14
N ALA A 66 2.91 -14.83 8.97
CA ALA A 66 3.11 -14.57 10.39
C ALA A 66 4.11 -13.42 10.64
N GLN A 67 5.19 -13.35 9.86
CA GLN A 67 6.15 -12.26 9.92
C GLN A 67 5.54 -10.91 9.53
N LEU A 68 4.72 -10.85 8.45
CA LEU A 68 4.00 -9.63 8.08
C LEU A 68 3.10 -9.15 9.22
N GLN A 69 2.29 -10.05 9.79
CA GLN A 69 1.39 -9.72 10.90
C GLN A 69 2.16 -9.30 12.16
N ALA A 70 3.23 -10.02 12.52
CA ALA A 70 4.11 -9.66 13.64
C ALA A 70 4.78 -8.30 13.44
N SER A 71 4.98 -7.88 12.19
CA SER A 71 5.47 -6.56 11.80
C SER A 71 4.37 -5.48 11.77
N GLY A 72 3.15 -5.80 12.23
CA GLY A 72 2.03 -4.86 12.27
C GLY A 72 1.38 -4.58 10.91
N VAL A 73 1.61 -5.44 9.90
CA VAL A 73 0.87 -5.36 8.63
C VAL A 73 -0.48 -6.04 8.80
N LEU A 74 -1.55 -5.30 8.49
CA LEU A 74 -2.89 -5.84 8.43
C LEU A 74 -3.08 -6.55 7.08
N LEU A 75 -3.31 -7.86 7.11
CA LEU A 75 -3.63 -8.65 5.93
C LEU A 75 -5.14 -8.55 5.67
N ILE A 76 -5.51 -7.90 4.57
CA ILE A 76 -6.89 -7.78 4.11
C ILE A 76 -7.12 -8.90 3.09
N ASP A 77 -7.91 -9.90 3.48
CA ASP A 77 -8.25 -11.02 2.59
C ASP A 77 -9.21 -10.57 1.49
N THR A 78 -8.78 -10.74 0.24
CA THR A 78 -9.53 -10.37 -0.95
C THR A 78 -9.72 -11.61 -1.83
N PRO A 79 -10.63 -12.54 -1.46
CA PRO A 79 -10.81 -13.79 -2.19
C PRO A 79 -11.41 -13.50 -3.57
N HIS A 80 -10.68 -13.85 -4.63
CA HIS A 80 -11.08 -13.47 -5.99
C HIS A 80 -12.32 -14.24 -6.47
N HIS A 81 -12.55 -15.48 -6.05
CA HIS A 81 -13.68 -16.32 -6.54
C HIS A 81 -13.94 -16.20 -8.06
N ASN A 82 -12.87 -16.19 -8.88
CA ASN A 82 -12.88 -15.96 -10.34
C ASN A 82 -13.36 -14.57 -10.81
N LYS A 83 -13.52 -13.61 -9.90
CA LYS A 83 -13.76 -12.19 -10.21
C LYS A 83 -12.44 -11.43 -10.22
N LYS A 84 -12.20 -10.68 -11.29
CA LYS A 84 -11.10 -9.72 -11.37
C LYS A 84 -11.42 -8.49 -10.52
N GLU A 85 -10.39 -7.73 -10.14
CA GLU A 85 -10.49 -6.40 -9.52
C GLU A 85 -11.14 -6.37 -8.11
N VAL A 86 -11.23 -7.50 -7.42
CA VAL A 86 -11.77 -7.52 -6.05
C VAL A 86 -10.84 -6.75 -5.13
N ALA A 87 -9.54 -7.03 -5.18
CA ALA A 87 -8.54 -6.33 -4.39
C ALA A 87 -8.54 -4.82 -4.66
N ASP A 88 -8.59 -4.43 -5.94
CA ASP A 88 -8.56 -3.01 -6.35
C ASP A 88 -9.73 -2.23 -5.77
N LYS A 89 -10.95 -2.79 -5.86
CA LYS A 89 -12.15 -2.14 -5.33
C LYS A 89 -12.08 -1.95 -3.82
N VAL A 90 -11.64 -2.98 -3.09
CA VAL A 90 -11.47 -2.88 -1.63
C VAL A 90 -10.41 -1.83 -1.28
N MET A 91 -9.28 -1.83 -1.99
CA MET A 91 -8.20 -0.87 -1.75
C MET A 91 -8.61 0.57 -2.08
N ILE A 92 -9.33 0.81 -3.18
CA ILE A 92 -9.89 2.12 -3.54
C ILE A 92 -10.81 2.63 -2.43
N VAL A 93 -11.72 1.79 -1.95
CA VAL A 93 -12.66 2.17 -0.88
C VAL A 93 -11.91 2.52 0.41
N ASP A 94 -10.92 1.72 0.79
CA ASP A 94 -10.11 1.97 1.99
C ASP A 94 -9.24 3.23 1.88
N MET A 95 -8.66 3.51 0.70
CA MET A 95 -7.91 4.74 0.45
C MET A 95 -8.81 5.98 0.53
N MET A 96 -10.02 5.89 -0.02
CA MET A 96 -11.01 6.96 0.04
C MET A 96 -11.53 7.17 1.46
N ALA A 97 -11.77 6.09 2.22
CA ALA A 97 -12.14 6.17 3.63
C ALA A 97 -11.05 6.89 4.44
N PHE A 98 -9.77 6.52 4.25
CA PHE A 98 -8.66 7.24 4.88
C PHE A 98 -8.66 8.73 4.52
N ALA A 99 -8.88 9.07 3.25
CA ALA A 99 -8.94 10.47 2.83
C ALA A 99 -10.12 11.21 3.48
N LEU A 100 -11.29 10.58 3.60
CA LEU A 100 -12.46 11.18 4.26
C LEU A 100 -12.23 11.45 5.75
N GLU A 101 -11.55 10.53 6.45
CA GLU A 101 -11.28 10.62 7.88
C GLU A 101 -10.13 11.58 8.22
N ASN A 102 -9.27 11.88 7.25
CA ASN A 102 -8.04 12.65 7.46
C ASN A 102 -7.95 13.78 6.46
N GLN A 103 -8.12 15.02 6.92
CA GLN A 103 -7.97 16.19 6.07
C GLN A 103 -6.49 16.39 5.67
N PRO A 104 -6.22 16.97 4.49
CA PRO A 104 -4.87 17.35 4.11
C PRO A 104 -4.28 18.38 5.12
N PRO A 105 -2.98 18.31 5.44
CA PRO A 105 -1.98 17.41 4.87
C PRO A 105 -2.05 15.98 5.42
N ALA A 106 -2.15 15.00 4.51
CA ALA A 106 -2.07 13.59 4.80
C ALA A 106 -1.42 12.86 3.62
N THR A 107 -0.71 11.76 3.92
CA THR A 107 0.04 10.99 2.93
C THR A 107 -0.57 9.61 2.71
N VAL A 108 -0.77 9.28 1.45
CA VAL A 108 -1.11 7.94 0.99
C VAL A 108 0.14 7.34 0.36
N ILE A 109 0.58 6.19 0.86
CA ILE A 109 1.61 5.38 0.21
C ILE A 109 0.92 4.23 -0.50
N LEU A 110 0.97 4.25 -1.82
CA LEU A 110 0.40 3.22 -2.68
C LEU A 110 1.54 2.34 -3.21
N ILE A 111 1.48 1.05 -2.90
CA ILE A 111 2.43 0.06 -3.41
C ILE A 111 1.68 -0.80 -4.43
N THR A 112 1.87 -0.55 -5.72
CA THR A 112 1.19 -1.28 -6.80
C THR A 112 1.97 -1.19 -8.12
N GLY A 113 1.80 -2.19 -8.97
CA GLY A 113 2.23 -2.19 -10.37
C GLY A 113 1.10 -1.82 -11.35
N ASP A 114 -0.12 -1.66 -10.85
CA ASP A 114 -1.31 -1.50 -11.68
C ASP A 114 -1.56 -0.03 -12.05
N SER A 115 -1.87 0.20 -13.33
CA SER A 115 -2.22 1.51 -13.85
C SER A 115 -3.63 1.97 -13.50
N ASP A 116 -4.51 1.07 -13.07
CA ASP A 116 -5.93 1.35 -12.87
C ASP A 116 -6.20 2.29 -11.68
N PHE A 117 -5.21 2.48 -10.80
CA PHE A 117 -5.25 3.48 -9.73
C PHE A 117 -4.97 4.92 -10.20
N ALA A 118 -4.62 5.15 -11.48
CA ALA A 118 -4.23 6.46 -12.01
C ALA A 118 -5.24 7.57 -11.69
N TYR A 119 -6.53 7.29 -11.92
CA TYR A 119 -7.58 8.27 -11.65
C TYR A 119 -7.70 8.61 -10.16
N LEU A 120 -7.65 7.59 -9.28
CA LEU A 120 -7.66 7.80 -7.83
C LEU A 120 -6.48 8.67 -7.38
N VAL A 121 -5.26 8.36 -7.84
CA VAL A 121 -4.05 9.13 -7.53
C VAL A 121 -4.20 10.59 -7.95
N SER A 122 -4.73 10.83 -9.16
CA SER A 122 -4.98 12.19 -9.66
C SER A 122 -5.98 12.96 -8.79
N VAL A 123 -7.08 12.32 -8.38
CA VAL A 123 -8.11 12.94 -7.54
C VAL A 123 -7.58 13.27 -6.15
N LEU A 124 -6.81 12.36 -5.54
CA LEU A 124 -6.19 12.59 -4.23
C LEU A 124 -5.22 13.78 -4.28
N ARG A 125 -4.36 13.84 -5.30
CA ARG A 125 -3.45 14.98 -5.47
C ARG A 125 -4.17 16.30 -5.72
N PHE A 126 -5.23 16.29 -6.52
CA PHE A 126 -6.06 17.46 -6.74
C PHE A 126 -6.66 18.00 -5.43
N ARG A 127 -6.93 17.10 -4.47
CA ARG A 127 -7.38 17.44 -3.11
C ARG A 127 -6.25 17.67 -2.12
N LEU A 128 -5.02 17.92 -2.59
CA LEU A 128 -3.85 18.25 -1.77
C LEU A 128 -3.32 17.12 -0.88
N TYR A 129 -3.74 15.87 -1.09
CA TYR A 129 -3.07 14.73 -0.47
C TYR A 129 -1.71 14.49 -1.12
N ARG A 130 -0.74 14.09 -0.31
CA ARG A 130 0.55 13.61 -0.82
C ARG A 130 0.39 12.13 -1.20
N VAL A 131 0.70 11.78 -2.45
CA VAL A 131 0.68 10.38 -2.89
C VAL A 131 2.10 9.93 -3.22
N VAL A 132 2.59 8.95 -2.47
CA VAL A 132 3.88 8.29 -2.70
C VAL A 132 3.60 6.95 -3.36
N LEU A 133 4.14 6.72 -4.54
CA LEU A 133 4.01 5.47 -5.28
C LEU A 133 5.27 4.64 -5.09
N ILE A 134 5.12 3.38 -4.68
CA ILE A 134 6.18 2.37 -4.73
C ILE A 134 5.75 1.34 -5.78
N THR A 135 6.56 1.12 -6.80
CA THR A 135 6.10 0.36 -7.98
C THR A 135 7.28 -0.29 -8.71
N PRO A 136 7.08 -1.44 -9.39
CA PRO A 136 8.13 -2.05 -10.21
C PRO A 136 8.67 -1.09 -11.30
N ARG A 137 9.87 -1.37 -11.83
CA ARG A 137 10.55 -0.47 -12.79
C ARG A 137 9.84 -0.32 -14.15
N THR A 138 8.73 -0.99 -14.41
CA THR A 138 7.94 -0.83 -15.64
C THR A 138 7.34 0.57 -15.76
N LEU A 139 7.32 1.12 -16.98
CA LEU A 139 6.68 2.42 -17.21
C LEU A 139 5.17 2.27 -17.05
N SER A 140 4.56 3.04 -16.14
CA SER A 140 3.11 3.10 -15.95
C SER A 140 2.65 4.54 -15.82
N THR A 141 1.46 4.86 -16.33
CA THR A 141 0.87 6.22 -16.28
C THR A 141 0.74 6.74 -14.84
N VAL A 142 0.61 5.85 -13.85
CA VAL A 142 0.51 6.22 -12.43
C VAL A 142 1.80 6.91 -11.94
N LYS A 143 2.97 6.59 -12.53
CA LYS A 143 4.25 7.21 -12.15
C LYS A 143 4.29 8.71 -12.36
N THR A 144 3.71 9.22 -13.46
CA THR A 144 3.67 10.67 -13.75
C THR A 144 2.64 11.39 -12.88
N LEU A 145 1.68 10.63 -12.34
CA LEU A 145 0.61 11.14 -11.50
C LEU A 145 0.96 11.11 -10.02
N ALA A 146 2.03 10.46 -9.55
CA ALA A 146 2.40 10.49 -8.13
C ALA A 146 3.17 11.77 -7.73
N CYS A 147 3.22 12.11 -6.44
CA CYS A 147 4.09 13.18 -5.93
C CYS A 147 5.55 12.72 -5.87
N VAL A 148 5.75 11.47 -5.45
CA VAL A 148 7.05 10.81 -5.33
C VAL A 148 6.88 9.39 -5.83
N THR A 149 7.83 8.92 -6.63
CA THR A 149 7.87 7.54 -7.12
C THR A 149 9.15 6.88 -6.64
N LEU A 150 9.03 5.69 -6.06
CA LEU A 150 10.12 4.84 -5.60
C LEU A 150 10.02 3.49 -6.29
N ASP A 151 11.17 2.87 -6.51
CA ASP A 151 11.22 1.51 -7.04
C ASP A 151 10.86 0.49 -5.95
N TRP A 152 10.04 -0.49 -6.32
CA TRP A 152 9.88 -1.76 -5.61
C TRP A 152 11.14 -2.63 -5.79
#